data_AF-A0A3D0W6Y3-F1
#
_entry.id   AF-A0A3D0W6Y3-F1
#
_cell.length_a   1.000
_cell.length_b   1.000
_cell.length_c   1.000
_cell.angle_alpha   90.00
_cell.angle_beta   90.00
_cell.angle_gamma   90.00
#
_symmetry.space_group_name_H-M   'P 1'
#
loop_
_entity.id
_entity.type
_entity.pdbx_description
1 polymer ?
#
loop_
_entity_poly.entity_id
_entity_poly.type
_entity_poly.pdbx_seq_one_letter_code
_entity_poly.pdbx_strand_id
1 'polypeptide(L)' 'KGKVATYKEIAINIGHPKAHRAVATACKLNPFPIEIPCHRVICTSGKIGGYSGKSNSTVKIKLLKQEGYLK' A
#
# COMPACT_ATOMS: atom_id res chain seq x y z
N LYS A 1 -3.27 11.03 9.30
CA LYS A 1 -4.43 10.48 8.56
C LYS A 1 -4.35 10.98 7.11
N GLY A 2 -4.65 10.13 6.12
CA GLY A 2 -4.59 10.52 4.69
C GLY A 2 -3.18 10.58 4.08
N LYS A 3 -2.14 10.12 4.78
CA LYS A 3 -0.77 10.03 4.22
C LYS A 3 -0.55 8.62 3.66
N VAL A 4 0.06 8.56 2.49
CA VAL A 4 0.51 7.31 1.87
C VAL A 4 2.03 7.24 1.91
N ALA A 5 2.55 6.03 1.91
CA ALA A 5 3.96 5.75 1.70
C ALA A 5 4.14 4.96 0.41
N THR A 6 5.32 5.03 -0.18
CA THR A 6 5.62 4.19 -1.36
C THR A 6 6.29 2.89 -0.95
N TYR A 7 6.14 1.84 -1.77
CA TYR A 7 6.89 0.59 -1.56
C TYR A 7 8.41 0.82 -1.50
N LYS A 8 8.90 1.84 -2.21
CA LYS A 8 10.30 2.25 -2.21
C LYS A 8 10.70 2.92 -0.89
N GLU A 9 9.88 3.81 -0.35
CA GLU A 9 10.13 4.43 0.97
C GLU A 9 10.22 3.39 2.08
N ILE A 10 9.29 2.43 2.09
CA ILE A 10 9.34 1.34 3.07
C ILE A 10 10.60 0.51 2.90
N ALA A 11 10.95 0.16 1.65
CA ALA A 11 12.17 -0.58 1.35
C ALA A 11 13.45 0.16 1.81
N ILE A 12 13.50 1.48 1.66
CA ILE A 12 14.59 2.32 2.18
C ILE A 12 14.62 2.31 3.70
N ASN A 13 13.45 2.49 4.35
CA ASN A 13 13.35 2.55 5.81
C ASN A 13 13.74 1.24 6.50
N ILE A 14 13.52 0.09 5.85
CA ILE A 14 13.95 -1.21 6.37
C ILE A 14 15.41 -1.56 6.00
N GLY A 15 16.18 -0.64 5.41
CA GLY A 15 17.58 -0.86 5.04
C GLY A 15 17.80 -1.68 3.76
N HIS A 16 16.73 -1.98 3.01
CA HIS A 16 16.79 -2.78 1.78
C HIS A 16 16.23 -2.00 0.58
N PRO A 17 16.90 -0.94 0.09
CA PRO A 17 16.35 -0.02 -0.93
C PRO A 17 15.95 -0.70 -2.25
N LYS A 18 16.54 -1.85 -2.59
CA LYS A 18 16.22 -2.65 -3.79
C LYS A 18 15.01 -3.58 -3.59
N ALA A 19 14.52 -3.76 -2.36
CA ALA A 19 13.47 -4.72 -2.02
C ALA A 19 12.03 -4.21 -2.20
N HIS A 20 11.81 -3.10 -2.93
CA HIS A 20 10.48 -2.52 -3.16
C HIS A 20 9.45 -3.52 -3.74
N ARG A 21 9.88 -4.46 -4.58
CA ARG A 21 9.00 -5.55 -5.07
C ARG A 21 8.63 -6.55 -3.98
N ALA A 22 9.56 -6.92 -3.11
CA ALA A 22 9.31 -7.82 -1.99
C ALA A 22 8.36 -7.17 -0.97
N VAL A 23 8.55 -5.88 -0.68
CA VAL A 23 7.62 -5.09 0.14
C VAL A 23 6.23 -5.07 -0.49
N ALA A 24 6.12 -4.86 -1.80
CA ALA A 24 4.84 -4.90 -2.49
C ALA A 24 4.14 -6.25 -2.34
N THR A 25 4.87 -7.35 -2.52
CA THR A 25 4.34 -8.71 -2.31
C THR A 25 3.92 -8.93 -0.85
N ALA A 26 4.71 -8.48 0.13
CA ALA A 26 4.38 -8.59 1.55
C ALA A 26 3.10 -7.83 1.90
N CYS A 27 2.96 -6.59 1.42
CA CYS A 27 1.71 -5.83 1.57
C CYS A 27 0.52 -6.52 0.89
N LYS A 28 0.77 -7.25 -0.21
CA LYS A 28 -0.25 -8.02 -0.94
C LYS A 28 -0.66 -9.30 -0.20
N LEU A 29 0.24 -9.92 0.53
CA LEU A 29 -0.03 -11.14 1.31
C LEU A 29 -0.44 -10.86 2.76
N ASN A 30 -0.79 -9.60 3.09
CA ASN A 30 -1.17 -9.22 4.44
C ASN A 30 -2.42 -9.99 4.91
N PRO A 31 -2.32 -10.84 5.95
CA PRO A 31 -3.46 -11.60 6.49
C PRO A 31 -4.43 -10.74 7.32
N PHE A 32 -4.00 -9.55 7.76
CA PHE A 32 -4.80 -8.64 8.60
C PHE A 32 -4.99 -7.29 7.90
N PRO A 33 -5.87 -7.21 6.89
CA PRO A 33 -6.23 -5.94 6.26
C PRO A 33 -6.88 -5.00 7.29
N ILE A 34 -6.68 -3.68 7.14
CA ILE A 34 -7.17 -2.60 8.03
C ILE A 34 -6.31 -2.39 9.29
N GLU A 35 -6.05 -3.44 10.07
CA GLU A 35 -5.19 -3.35 11.26
C GLU A 35 -3.75 -3.01 10.86
N ILE A 36 -3.23 -3.73 9.87
CA ILE A 36 -2.01 -3.37 9.16
C ILE A 36 -2.45 -2.54 7.94
N PRO A 37 -2.14 -1.23 7.87
CA PRO A 37 -2.69 -0.33 6.85
C PRO A 37 -1.98 -0.47 5.50
N CYS A 38 -1.95 -1.68 4.93
CA CYS A 38 -1.33 -1.97 3.64
C CYS A 38 -1.99 -1.21 2.47
N HIS A 39 -3.22 -0.71 2.66
CA HIS A 39 -3.91 0.18 1.71
C HIS A 39 -3.27 1.57 1.59
N ARG A 40 -2.46 2.00 2.58
CA ARG A 40 -1.71 3.26 2.54
C ARG A 40 -0.39 3.17 1.77
N VAL A 41 -0.02 1.98 1.29
CA VAL A 41 1.24 1.80 0.55
C VAL A 41 0.95 1.76 -0.95
N ILE A 42 1.55 2.66 -1.73
CA ILE A 42 1.30 2.80 -3.18
C ILE A 42 2.58 2.72 -4.02
N CYS A 43 2.42 2.67 -5.34
CA CYS A 43 3.56 2.76 -6.25
C CYS A 43 4.15 4.18 -6.24
N THR A 44 5.46 4.30 -6.45
CA THR A 44 6.14 5.60 -6.62
C THR A 44 5.60 6.43 -7.76
N SER A 45 4.94 5.82 -8.75
CA SER A 45 4.29 6.51 -9.86
C SER A 45 2.94 7.13 -9.50
N GLY A 46 2.53 7.10 -8.22
CA GLY A 46 1.21 7.56 -7.77
C GLY A 46 0.06 6.62 -8.14
N LYS A 47 0.33 5.49 -8.82
CA LYS A 47 -0.68 4.49 -9.14
C LYS A 47 -1.02 3.69 -7.88
N ILE A 48 -2.31 3.45 -7.69
CA ILE A 48 -2.82 2.53 -6.68
C ILE A 48 -2.43 1.13 -7.14
N GLY A 49 -1.27 0.66 -6.67
CA GLY A 49 -0.73 -0.66 -7.04
C GLY A 49 -1.71 -1.79 -6.69
N GLY A 50 -1.48 -2.97 -7.25
CA GLY A 50 -2.33 -4.15 -7.05
C GLY A 50 -2.49 -4.47 -5.57
N TYR A 51 -3.72 -4.35 -5.07
CA TYR A 51 -4.12 -4.91 -3.79
C TYR A 51 -4.36 -6.42 -3.98
N SER A 52 -4.09 -7.22 -2.95
CA SER A 52 -4.25 -8.68 -3.04
C SER A 52 -5.11 -9.23 -1.93
N GLY A 53 -5.62 -10.42 -2.20
CA GLY A 53 -6.86 -10.94 -1.65
C GLY A 53 -8.01 -10.58 -2.61
N LYS A 54 -9.07 -11.39 -2.63
CA LYS A 54 -10.31 -11.19 -3.40
C LYS A 54 -10.95 -9.78 -3.27
N SER A 55 -10.43 -8.96 -2.36
CA SER A 55 -10.66 -7.53 -2.24
C SER A 55 -9.98 -6.77 -3.39
N ASN A 56 -10.74 -6.50 -4.45
CA ASN A 56 -10.31 -5.66 -5.57
C ASN A 56 -9.67 -4.34 -5.10
N SER A 57 -8.83 -3.75 -5.94
CA SER A 57 -8.26 -2.39 -5.78
C SER A 57 -9.28 -1.33 -5.36
N THR A 58 -10.58 -1.59 -5.58
CA THR A 58 -11.73 -0.82 -5.11
C THR A 58 -11.81 -0.65 -3.59
N VAL A 59 -11.46 -1.66 -2.78
CA VAL A 59 -11.48 -1.55 -1.31
C VAL A 59 -10.39 -0.58 -0.84
N LYS A 60 -9.19 -0.70 -1.40
CA LYS A 60 -8.07 0.21 -1.16
C LYS A 60 -8.43 1.65 -1.56
N ILE A 61 -9.05 1.83 -2.73
CA ILE A 61 -9.53 3.14 -3.19
C ILE A 61 -10.57 3.70 -2.20
N LYS A 62 -11.54 2.90 -1.77
CA LYS A 62 -12.59 3.33 -0.84
C LYS A 62 -12.01 3.78 0.50
N LEU A 63 -11.07 3.02 1.07
CA LEU A 63 -10.37 3.39 2.30
C LEU A 63 -9.56 4.68 2.13
N LEU A 64 -8.81 4.81 1.02
CA LEU A 64 -8.06 6.03 0.72
C LEU A 64 -8.96 7.25 0.51
N LYS A 65 -10.16 7.08 -0.07
CA LYS A 65 -11.19 8.13 -0.16
C LYS A 65 -11.76 8.50 1.20
N GLN A 66 -12.12 7.51 2.02
CA GLN A 66 -12.59 7.75 3.40
C GLN A 66 -11.53 8.46 4.26
N GLU A 67 -10.25 8.19 4.01
CA GLU A 67 -9.14 8.87 4.67
C GLU A 67 -8.79 10.24 4.08
N GLY A 68 -9.47 10.67 3.00
CA GLY A 68 -9.28 11.96 2.35
C GLY A 68 -8.03 12.07 1.46
N TYR A 69 -7.36 10.96 1.15
CA TYR A 69 -6.20 10.95 0.25
C TYR A 69 -6.61 11.07 -1.22
N LEU A 70 -7.68 10.38 -1.61
CA LEU A 70 -8.29 10.50 -2.93
C LEU A 70 -9.58 11.31 -2.79
N LYS A 71 -9.77 12.31 -3.66
CA LYS A 71 -11.05 13.00 -3.82
C LYS A 71 -11.96 12.20 -4.78
#